data_AF-A0A1G0WH13-F1
#
_entry.id   AF-A0A1G0WH13-F1
#
_cell.length_a   1.000
_cell.length_b   1.000
_cell.length_c   1.000
_cell.angle_alpha   90.00
_cell.angle_beta   90.00
_cell.angle_gamma   90.00
#
_symmetry.space_group_name_H-M   'P 1'
#
loop_
_entity.id
_entity.type
_entity.pdbx_description
1 polymer ?
#
loop_
_entity_poly.entity_id
_entity_poly.type
_entity_poly.pdbx_seq_one_letter_code
_entity_poly.pdbx_strand_id
1 'polypeptide(L)'
;MILCDCGGSNNARYYIFKAQLQELANEIGIEIRIAPYPPYTSKYNPIEHRLFPHVTRACKGLIFDSIKTIKEAISQTTTKTGLEVLVDVTEKIYKTGLKVKEEFKKNMKIIFDKLLPKWNYRAVPESLAT
;
A
#
# COMPACT_ATOMS: atom_id res chain seq x y z
N MET A 1 -3.28 11.16 -2.96
CA MET A 1 -3.71 10.16 -3.96
C MET A 1 -2.67 9.05 -3.98
N ILE A 2 -3.10 7.78 -3.98
CA ILE A 2 -2.25 6.60 -3.98
C ILE A 2 -2.54 5.79 -5.25
N LEU A 3 -1.49 5.55 -6.03
CA LEU A 3 -1.49 4.60 -7.15
C LEU A 3 -0.86 3.30 -6.66
N CYS A 4 -1.65 2.23 -6.61
CA CYS A 4 -1.20 0.93 -6.11
C CYS A 4 -1.73 -0.20 -6.99
N ASP A 5 -1.20 -1.40 -6.79
CA ASP A 5 -1.78 -2.60 -7.38
C ASP A 5 -3.21 -2.88 -6.85
N CYS A 6 -3.90 -3.84 -7.47
CA CYS A 6 -5.23 -4.27 -7.06
C CYS A 6 -5.26 -5.78 -6.78
N GLY A 7 -4.32 -6.25 -5.96
CA GLY A 7 -4.13 -7.66 -5.61
C GLY A 7 -4.75 -8.06 -4.27
N GLY A 8 -4.58 -9.33 -3.89
CA GLY A 8 -4.88 -9.91 -2.57
C GLY A 8 -5.69 -9.06 -1.59
N SER A 9 -5.00 -8.42 -0.64
CA SER A 9 -5.61 -7.69 0.49
C SER A 9 -6.17 -6.32 0.13
N ASN A 10 -5.62 -5.63 -0.89
CA ASN A 10 -6.05 -4.30 -1.32
C ASN A 10 -7.03 -4.31 -2.51
N ASN A 11 -7.62 -5.47 -2.80
CA ASN A 11 -8.57 -5.63 -3.90
C ASN A 11 -9.70 -4.59 -3.84
N ALA A 12 -9.98 -3.94 -4.96
CA ALA A 12 -11.02 -2.90 -5.06
C ALA A 12 -12.43 -3.38 -4.68
N ARG A 13 -12.71 -4.69 -4.70
CA ARG A 13 -14.00 -5.25 -4.27
C ARG A 13 -14.06 -5.54 -2.77
N TYR A 14 -12.93 -5.60 -2.08
CA TYR A 14 -12.89 -5.91 -0.67
C TYR A 14 -13.18 -4.66 0.17
N TYR A 15 -13.94 -4.87 1.24
CA TYR A 15 -14.34 -3.83 2.16
C TYR A 15 -13.37 -3.67 3.34
N ILE A 16 -12.58 -4.70 3.65
CA ILE A 16 -11.61 -4.64 4.77
C ILE A 16 -10.56 -3.56 4.53
N PHE A 17 -10.00 -3.48 3.31
CA PHE A 17 -9.03 -2.44 2.97
C PHE A 17 -9.63 -1.04 3.04
N LYS A 18 -10.88 -0.88 2.58
CA LYS A 18 -11.65 0.37 2.72
C LYS A 18 -11.87 0.77 4.17
N ALA A 19 -12.19 -0.18 5.04
CA ALA A 19 -12.39 0.08 6.46
C ALA A 19 -11.10 0.56 7.12
N GLN A 20 -9.99 -0.13 6.87
CA GLN A 20 -8.68 0.27 7.39
C GLN A 20 -8.20 1.61 6.81
N LEU A 21 -8.51 1.90 5.56
CA LEU A 21 -8.23 3.21 4.96
C LEU A 21 -9.06 4.33 5.59
N GLN A 22 -10.33 4.07 5.94
CA GLN A 22 -11.16 5.04 6.65
C GLN A 22 -10.60 5.31 8.05
N GLU A 23 -10.23 4.26 8.79
CA GLU A 23 -9.58 4.40 10.11
C GLU A 23 -8.29 5.21 10.00
N LEU A 24 -7.43 4.89 9.02
CA LEU A 24 -6.18 5.63 8.78
C LEU A 24 -6.44 7.10 8.42
N ALA A 25 -7.38 7.37 7.51
CA ALA A 25 -7.74 8.73 7.11
C ALA A 25 -8.24 9.55 8.30
N ASN A 26 -9.04 8.95 9.19
CA ASN A 26 -9.49 9.57 10.42
C ASN A 26 -8.32 9.85 11.38
N GLU A 27 -7.39 8.90 11.53
CA GLU A 27 -6.21 9.03 12.40
C GLU A 27 -5.27 10.16 11.95
N ILE A 28 -4.96 10.23 10.65
CA ILE A 28 -4.01 11.22 10.13
C ILE A 28 -4.68 12.56 9.76
N GLY A 29 -6.01 12.62 9.75
CA GLY A 29 -6.77 13.81 9.36
C GLY A 29 -6.62 14.21 7.88
N ILE A 30 -6.20 13.29 7.01
CA ILE A 30 -5.91 13.55 5.58
C ILE A 30 -6.76 12.65 4.69
N GLU A 31 -7.35 13.23 3.63
CA GLU A 31 -8.07 12.46 2.60
C GLU A 31 -7.13 11.52 1.84
N ILE A 32 -7.50 10.24 1.80
CA ILE A 32 -6.80 9.21 1.04
C ILE A 32 -7.65 8.80 -0.15
N ARG A 33 -7.27 9.25 -1.35
CA ARG A 33 -7.79 8.75 -2.63
C ARG A 33 -6.98 7.56 -3.11
N ILE A 34 -7.62 6.42 -3.35
CA ILE A 34 -7.05 5.23 -3.98
C ILE A 34 -7.47 5.18 -5.44
N ALA A 35 -6.50 5.01 -6.34
CA ALA A 35 -6.72 4.78 -7.77
C ALA A 35 -5.82 3.63 -8.22
N PRO A 36 -6.29 2.38 -8.12
CA PRO A 36 -5.43 1.23 -8.34
C PRO A 36 -5.25 0.95 -9.83
N TYR A 37 -4.11 0.37 -10.19
CA TYR A 37 -3.88 -0.21 -11.51
C TYR A 37 -4.82 -1.41 -11.71
N PRO A 38 -5.47 -1.56 -12.88
CA PRO A 38 -6.27 -2.75 -13.17
C PRO A 38 -5.50 -4.06 -12.98
N PRO A 39 -6.19 -5.18 -12.73
CA PRO A 39 -5.55 -6.49 -12.64
C PRO A 39 -4.67 -6.77 -13.86
N TYR A 40 -3.51 -7.40 -13.64
CA TYR A 40 -2.51 -7.71 -14.67
C TYR A 40 -1.84 -6.50 -15.33
N THR A 41 -1.95 -5.31 -14.74
CA THR A 41 -1.32 -4.09 -15.25
C THR A 41 -0.26 -3.50 -14.31
N SER A 42 0.21 -4.28 -13.33
CA SER A 42 1.27 -3.84 -12.39
C SER A 42 2.54 -3.36 -13.09
N LYS A 43 2.84 -3.85 -14.31
CA LYS A 43 3.97 -3.37 -15.13
C LYS A 43 4.02 -1.84 -15.34
N TYR A 44 2.87 -1.16 -15.23
CA TYR A 44 2.79 0.31 -15.35
C TYR A 44 2.97 1.04 -14.01
N ASN A 45 3.05 0.32 -12.89
CA ASN A 45 3.43 0.88 -11.60
C ASN A 45 4.94 1.22 -11.63
N PRO A 46 5.33 2.49 -11.43
CA PRO A 46 6.72 2.92 -11.47
C PRO A 46 7.67 2.08 -10.61
N ILE A 47 7.21 1.55 -9.49
CA ILE A 47 8.04 0.77 -8.56
C ILE A 47 8.65 -0.47 -9.22
N GLU A 48 7.93 -1.11 -10.15
CA GLU A 48 8.35 -2.33 -10.83
C GLU A 48 9.61 -2.15 -11.68
N HIS A 49 9.82 -0.94 -12.19
CA HIS A 49 10.93 -0.63 -13.10
C HIS A 49 11.89 0.42 -12.55
N ARG A 50 11.49 1.20 -11.54
CA ARG A 50 12.34 2.23 -10.91
C ARG A 50 12.97 1.81 -9.59
N LEU A 51 12.39 0.86 -8.86
CA LEU A 51 12.92 0.42 -7.56
C LEU A 51 13.37 -1.03 -7.57
N PHE A 52 12.46 -1.97 -7.86
CA PHE A 52 12.71 -3.40 -7.69
C PHE A 52 13.94 -3.92 -8.46
N PRO A 53 14.23 -3.52 -9.70
CA PRO A 53 15.43 -3.99 -10.40
C PRO A 53 16.73 -3.58 -9.69
N HIS A 54 16.73 -2.44 -9.00
CA HIS A 54 17.88 -1.94 -8.25
C HIS A 54 18.04 -2.72 -6.94
N VAL A 55 16.93 -2.98 -6.24
CA VAL A 55 16.93 -3.84 -5.04
C VAL A 55 17.41 -5.25 -5.37
N THR A 56 16.93 -5.85 -6.47
CA THR A 56 17.40 -7.16 -6.92
C THR A 56 18.90 -7.18 -7.21
N ARG A 57 19.45 -6.10 -7.78
CA ARG A 57 20.89 -5.97 -8.01
C ARG A 57 21.67 -5.84 -6.70
N ALA A 58 21.17 -5.07 -5.73
CA ALA A 58 21.81 -4.93 -4.42
C ALA A 58 21.88 -6.28 -3.67
N CYS A 59 20.87 -7.13 -3.85
CA CYS A 59 20.83 -8.47 -3.27
C CYS A 59 21.56 -9.55 -4.10
N LYS A 60 22.15 -9.22 -5.25
CA LYS A 60 22.65 -10.24 -6.19
C LYS A 60 23.85 -10.99 -5.60
N GLY A 61 23.73 -12.31 -5.52
CA GLY A 61 24.79 -13.20 -5.03
C GLY A 61 24.88 -13.29 -3.50
N LEU A 62 23.98 -12.63 -2.78
CA LEU A 62 23.90 -12.73 -1.32
C LEU A 62 23.06 -13.94 -0.91
N ILE A 63 23.52 -14.62 0.15
CA ILE A 63 22.73 -15.62 0.87
C ILE A 63 21.95 -14.89 1.96
N PHE A 64 20.64 -15.08 1.98
CA PHE A 64 19.75 -14.49 2.98
C PHE A 64 19.72 -15.37 4.24
N ASP A 65 20.70 -15.18 5.11
CA ASP A 65 20.86 -15.91 6.38
C ASP A 65 20.19 -15.22 7.57
N SER A 66 20.02 -13.89 7.51
CA SER A 66 19.38 -13.11 8.57
C SER A 66 18.63 -11.89 8.04
N ILE A 67 17.65 -11.40 8.81
CA ILE A 67 16.93 -10.14 8.52
C ILE A 67 17.92 -8.97 8.45
N LYS A 68 18.95 -8.97 9.30
CA LYS A 68 19.99 -7.94 9.32
C LYS A 68 20.74 -7.90 7.99
N THR A 69 21.18 -9.06 7.48
CA THR A 69 21.88 -9.17 6.19
C THR A 69 21.00 -8.65 5.05
N ILE A 70 19.72 -9.01 5.04
CA ILE A 70 18.77 -8.53 4.02
C ILE A 70 18.58 -7.01 4.14
N LYS A 71 18.40 -6.49 5.35
CA LYS A 71 18.24 -5.04 5.61
C LYS A 71 19.44 -4.26 5.10
N GLU A 72 20.64 -4.69 5.45
CA GLU A 72 21.90 -4.06 5.04
C GLU A 72 22.04 -4.08 3.51
N ALA A 73 21.77 -5.23 2.86
CA ALA A 73 21.83 -5.35 1.40
C ALA A 73 20.85 -4.41 0.70
N ILE A 74 19.57 -4.39 1.10
CA ILE A 74 18.56 -3.54 0.47
C ILE A 74 18.87 -2.05 0.71
N SER A 75 19.39 -1.69 1.89
CA SER A 75 19.75 -0.30 2.23
C SER A 75 20.89 0.26 1.37
N GLN A 76 21.71 -0.60 0.77
CA GLN A 76 22.78 -0.19 -0.15
C GLN A 76 22.27 0.09 -1.59
N THR A 77 20.96 -0.05 -1.83
CA THR A 77 20.38 0.22 -3.14
C THR A 77 20.49 1.70 -3.49
N THR A 78 21.32 2.02 -4.50
CA THR A 78 21.47 3.36 -5.04
C THR A 78 21.58 3.39 -6.57
N THR A 79 21.39 4.56 -7.18
CA THR A 79 21.64 4.79 -8.61
C THR A 79 22.48 6.03 -8.85
N LYS A 80 23.15 6.07 -10.01
CA LYS A 80 23.83 7.28 -10.50
C LYS A 80 22.91 8.50 -10.64
N THR A 81 21.61 8.29 -10.74
CA THR A 81 20.59 9.34 -10.85
C THR A 81 20.01 9.76 -9.49
N GLY A 82 20.56 9.25 -8.37
CA GLY A 82 20.20 9.70 -7.03
C GLY A 82 19.05 8.95 -6.36
N LEU A 83 18.69 7.74 -6.81
CA LEU A 83 17.81 6.88 -6.00
C LEU A 83 18.55 6.46 -4.74
N GLU A 84 17.89 6.56 -3.59
CA GLU A 84 18.34 6.02 -2.31
C GLU A 84 17.19 5.26 -1.66
N VAL A 85 17.50 4.18 -0.95
CA VAL A 85 16.50 3.30 -0.32
C VAL A 85 16.73 3.25 1.18
N LEU A 86 15.72 3.66 1.93
CA LEU A 86 15.66 3.46 3.37
C LEU A 86 14.89 2.18 3.66
N VAL A 87 15.43 1.35 4.54
CA VAL A 87 14.84 0.08 4.92
C VAL A 87 14.61 0.08 6.42
N ASP A 88 13.38 -0.28 6.81
CA ASP A 88 13.05 -0.49 8.19
C ASP A 88 12.37 -1.85 8.40
N VAL A 89 12.56 -2.41 9.59
CA VAL A 89 12.03 -3.72 9.96
C VAL A 89 10.91 -3.51 10.97
N THR A 90 9.70 -3.93 10.59
CA THR A 90 8.54 -3.86 11.47
C THR A 90 8.38 -5.17 12.23
N GLU A 91 8.47 -5.12 13.56
CA GLU A 91 8.23 -6.27 14.44
C GLU A 91 6.74 -6.52 14.75
N LYS A 92 5.86 -5.69 14.18
CA LYS A 92 4.41 -5.79 14.36
C LYS A 92 3.88 -7.09 13.76
N ILE A 93 3.17 -7.86 14.58
CA ILE A 93 2.44 -9.05 14.14
C ILE A 93 1.08 -8.63 13.59
N TYR A 94 0.85 -8.90 12.30
CA TYR A 94 -0.42 -8.64 11.64
C TYR A 94 -1.33 -9.86 11.70
N LYS A 95 -2.54 -9.68 12.23
CA LYS A 95 -3.56 -10.74 12.26
C LYS A 95 -4.05 -11.03 10.84
N THR A 96 -4.09 -12.30 10.46
CA THR A 96 -4.65 -12.75 9.19
C THR A 96 -6.15 -13.05 9.32
N GLY A 97 -6.85 -13.16 8.19
CA GLY A 97 -8.27 -13.54 8.18
C GLY A 97 -9.23 -12.48 8.75
N LEU A 98 -8.80 -11.23 8.85
CA LEU A 98 -9.64 -10.13 9.31
C LEU A 98 -10.87 -9.97 8.42
N LYS A 99 -12.04 -9.90 9.05
CA LYS A 99 -13.31 -9.63 8.39
C LYS A 99 -13.76 -8.23 8.72
N VAL A 100 -14.35 -7.58 7.73
CA VAL A 100 -14.99 -6.28 7.93
C VAL A 100 -16.22 -6.44 8.83
N LYS A 101 -16.46 -5.47 9.72
CA LYS A 101 -17.71 -5.42 10.51
C LYS A 101 -18.89 -5.14 9.57
N GLU A 102 -20.03 -5.79 9.81
CA GLU A 102 -21.25 -5.55 9.02
C GLU A 102 -21.74 -4.10 9.15
N GLU A 103 -21.52 -3.47 10.29
CA GLU A 103 -21.80 -2.04 10.52
C GLU A 103 -21.05 -1.13 9.55
N PHE A 104 -19.78 -1.44 9.26
CA PHE A 104 -19.02 -0.66 8.29
C PHE A 104 -19.67 -0.74 6.91
N LYS A 105 -20.14 -1.91 6.48
CA LYS A 105 -20.82 -2.04 5.17
C LYS A 105 -22.10 -1.20 5.10
N LYS A 106 -22.83 -1.08 6.21
CA LYS A 106 -24.07 -0.27 6.30
C LYS A 106 -23.78 1.22 6.34
N ASN A 107 -22.75 1.63 7.07
CA ASN A 107 -22.44 3.04 7.36
C ASN A 107 -21.21 3.55 6.61
N MET A 108 -20.79 2.86 5.55
CA MET A 108 -19.55 3.13 4.82
C MET A 108 -19.52 4.57 4.31
N LYS A 109 -18.52 5.34 4.75
CA LYS A 109 -18.31 6.75 4.36
C LYS A 109 -17.40 6.92 3.13
N ILE A 110 -16.91 5.82 2.59
CA ILE A 110 -16.09 5.82 1.37
C ILE A 110 -16.86 6.45 0.21
N ILE A 111 -16.23 7.42 -0.43
CA ILE A 111 -16.79 8.12 -1.58
C ILE A 111 -16.19 7.50 -2.85
N PHE A 112 -17.02 6.87 -3.66
CA PHE A 112 -16.61 6.36 -4.97
C PHE A 112 -16.51 7.50 -5.99
N ASP A 113 -15.47 7.49 -6.81
CA ASP A 113 -15.26 8.53 -7.81
C ASP A 113 -16.21 8.35 -9.01
N LYS A 114 -16.56 9.45 -9.69
CA LYS A 114 -17.42 9.40 -10.89
C LYS A 114 -16.80 8.59 -12.04
N LEU A 115 -15.48 8.68 -12.19
CA LEU A 115 -14.71 7.94 -13.19
C LEU A 115 -14.20 6.64 -12.57
N LEU A 116 -14.57 5.51 -13.18
CA LEU A 116 -14.21 4.16 -12.72
C LEU A 116 -14.59 3.90 -11.23
N PRO A 117 -15.86 4.11 -10.83
CA PRO A 117 -16.31 3.98 -9.43
C PRO A 117 -16.09 2.58 -8.83
N LYS A 118 -15.94 1.55 -9.68
CA LYS A 118 -15.61 0.19 -9.21
C LYS A 118 -14.20 0.07 -8.63
N TRP A 119 -13.32 1.01 -8.97
CA TRP A 119 -11.88 0.95 -8.67
C TRP A 119 -11.45 2.15 -7.82
N ASN A 120 -11.93 3.33 -8.18
CA ASN A 120 -11.46 4.59 -7.62
C ASN A 120 -12.39 5.04 -6.49
N TYR A 121 -11.80 5.29 -5.33
CA TYR A 121 -12.55 5.68 -4.15
C TYR A 121 -11.69 6.48 -3.18
N ARG A 122 -12.37 7.15 -2.26
CA ARG A 122 -11.76 8.06 -1.30
C ARG A 122 -12.24 7.75 0.11
N ALA A 123 -11.28 7.67 1.03
CA ALA A 123 -11.53 7.78 2.45
C ALA A 123 -11.34 9.25 2.83
N VAL A 124 -12.43 9.91 3.21
CA VAL A 124 -12.41 11.31 3.68
C VAL A 124 -12.44 11.26 5.21
N PRO A 125 -11.55 11.97 5.92
CA PRO A 125 -11.54 11.98 7.37
C PRO A 125 -12.90 12.44 7.89
N GLU A 126 -13.42 11.71 8.85
CA GLU A 126 -14.53 12.20 9.66
C GLU A 126 -13.99 13.35 10.49
N SER A 127 -14.60 14.53 10.38
CA SER A 127 -14.36 15.60 11.33
C SER A 127 -14.57 15.02 12.72
N LEU A 128 -13.54 15.04 13.58
CA LEU A 128 -13.68 14.73 15.00
C LEU A 128 -14.93 15.47 15.48
N ALA A 129 -15.98 14.72 15.79
CA ALA A 129 -17.15 15.29 16.43
C ALA A 129 -16.62 16.00 17.68
N THR A 130 -16.72 17.32 17.68
CA THR A 130 -16.43 18.16 18.83
C THR A 130 -17.47 17.90 19.89
#